data_AF-A3QC71-F1
#
_entry.id   AF-A3QC71-F1
#
_cell.length_a   1.000
_cell.length_b   1.000
_cell.length_c   1.000
_cell.angle_alpha   90.00
_cell.angle_beta   90.00
_cell.angle_gamma   90.00
#
_symmetry.space_group_name_H-M   'P 1'
#
loop_
_entity.id
_entity.type
_entity.pdbx_description
1 polymer ?
#
loop_
_entity_poly.entity_id
_entity_poly.type
_entity_poly.pdbx_seq_one_letter_code
_entity_poly.pdbx_strand_id
1 'polypeptide(L)'
;MSNKPGFFKRLKALEPEQKKLFAIALCQRMYPNYQLFSEVCEFGDPQVLDTVLNLLWQSMYDQKLKLNIDLYLERLDLNTPEPSDFDVYGVYPAMDAAVALTSLLSAIQSKVEDDITNISKLSSATVANYIEATLEEEMDEEALDDHIFNHEVMQEEKALQASLLEIIEENPKITADFVKALRKELVQAGVSNIGISVGA
;
A
#
# COMPACT_ATOMS: atom_id res chain seq x y z
N MET A 1 -28.98 -7.02 9.04
CA MET A 1 -28.03 -5.92 9.27
C MET A 1 -26.79 -6.52 9.88
N SER A 2 -25.66 -6.48 9.18
CA SER A 2 -24.39 -7.02 9.68
C SER A 2 -23.98 -6.25 10.94
N ASN A 3 -23.85 -6.94 12.07
CA ASN A 3 -23.47 -6.37 13.37
C ASN A 3 -21.92 -6.23 13.49
N LYS A 4 -21.20 -6.25 12.36
CA LYS A 4 -19.74 -6.16 12.35
C LYS A 4 -19.30 -4.73 12.72
N PRO A 5 -18.32 -4.55 13.62
CA PRO A 5 -17.75 -3.24 13.90
C PRO A 5 -17.18 -2.59 12.63
N GLY A 6 -17.11 -1.26 12.60
CA GLY A 6 -16.56 -0.52 11.45
C GLY A 6 -15.12 -0.92 11.10
N PHE A 7 -14.76 -0.79 9.83
CA PHE A 7 -13.48 -1.23 9.27
C PHE A 7 -12.26 -0.81 10.10
N PHE A 8 -12.11 0.49 10.40
CA PHE A 8 -10.96 0.97 11.18
C PHE A 8 -10.95 0.49 12.63
N LYS A 9 -12.13 0.23 13.23
CA LYS A 9 -12.19 -0.35 14.57
C LYS A 9 -11.68 -1.79 14.57
N ARG A 10 -11.98 -2.55 13.53
CA ARG A 10 -11.48 -3.90 13.29
C ARG A 10 -9.98 -3.91 12.99
N LEU A 11 -9.52 -3.06 12.07
CA LEU A 11 -8.10 -2.91 11.74
C LEU A 11 -7.24 -2.57 12.97
N LYS A 12 -7.72 -1.66 13.83
CA LYS A 12 -7.04 -1.30 15.09
C LYS A 12 -7.02 -2.43 16.11
N ALA A 13 -7.97 -3.36 16.04
CA ALA A 13 -8.07 -4.51 16.95
C ALA A 13 -7.18 -5.70 16.53
N LEU A 14 -6.56 -5.65 15.35
CA LEU A 14 -5.58 -6.66 14.93
C LEU A 14 -4.36 -6.68 15.87
N GLU A 15 -3.77 -7.85 16.02
CA GLU A 15 -2.48 -8.02 16.70
C GLU A 15 -1.33 -7.40 15.89
N PRO A 16 -0.18 -7.06 16.50
CA PRO A 16 0.90 -6.35 15.82
C PRO A 16 1.41 -7.05 14.54
N GLU A 17 1.53 -8.38 14.56
CA GLU A 17 1.95 -9.15 13.37
C GLU A 17 0.88 -9.14 12.27
N GLN A 18 -0.41 -9.17 12.63
CA GLN A 18 -1.52 -9.07 11.69
C GLN A 18 -1.58 -7.68 11.03
N LYS A 19 -1.40 -6.63 11.84
CA LYS A 19 -1.28 -5.24 11.37
C LYS A 19 -0.11 -5.09 10.38
N LYS A 20 1.05 -5.63 10.73
CA LYS A 20 2.23 -5.61 9.86
C LYS A 20 1.97 -6.34 8.54
N LEU A 21 1.37 -7.52 8.57
CA LEU A 21 1.02 -8.27 7.36
C LEU A 21 0.07 -7.48 6.45
N PHE A 22 -0.95 -6.85 7.04
CA PHE A 22 -1.92 -6.02 6.33
C PHE A 22 -1.21 -4.85 5.61
N ALA A 23 -0.33 -4.11 6.29
CA ALA A 23 0.41 -3.02 5.66
C ALA A 23 1.40 -3.48 4.58
N ILE A 24 2.11 -4.60 4.78
CA ILE A 24 3.01 -5.16 3.76
C ILE A 24 2.23 -5.49 2.49
N ALA A 25 1.05 -6.09 2.62
CA ALA A 25 0.20 -6.42 1.48
C ALA A 25 -0.24 -5.17 0.69
N LEU A 26 -0.60 -4.08 1.37
CA LEU A 26 -0.94 -2.82 0.69
C LEU A 26 0.27 -2.18 0.02
N CYS A 27 1.43 -2.15 0.67
CA CYS A 27 2.67 -1.62 0.07
C CYS A 27 3.06 -2.43 -1.18
N GLN A 28 2.95 -3.76 -1.13
CA GLN A 28 3.20 -4.64 -2.27
C GLN A 28 2.28 -4.31 -3.45
N ARG A 29 1.02 -3.97 -3.17
CA ARG A 29 0.05 -3.61 -4.20
C ARG A 29 0.29 -2.22 -4.77
N MET A 30 0.84 -1.27 -4.04
CA MET A 30 1.19 0.05 -4.60
C MET A 30 2.42 0.00 -5.51
N TYR A 31 3.28 -1.01 -5.37
CA TYR A 31 4.56 -1.11 -6.07
C TYR A 31 4.50 -0.91 -7.61
N PRO A 32 3.51 -1.46 -8.35
CA PRO A 32 3.44 -1.25 -9.79
C PRO A 32 3.29 0.23 -10.20
N ASN A 33 2.73 1.08 -9.33
CA ASN A 33 2.66 2.53 -9.59
C ASN A 33 4.06 3.13 -9.71
N TYR A 34 4.94 2.76 -8.78
CA TYR A 34 6.33 3.21 -8.77
C TYR A 34 7.08 2.65 -9.97
N GLN A 35 6.90 1.37 -10.28
CA GLN A 35 7.58 0.73 -11.41
C GLN A 35 7.27 1.44 -12.72
N LEU A 36 5.98 1.68 -13.01
CA LEU A 36 5.57 2.37 -14.23
C LEU A 36 6.12 3.79 -14.28
N PHE A 37 6.01 4.56 -13.19
CA PHE A 37 6.54 5.92 -13.12
C PHE A 37 8.05 5.96 -13.37
N SER A 38 8.80 5.09 -12.69
CA SER A 38 10.25 4.99 -12.83
C SER A 38 10.68 4.64 -14.25
N GLU A 39 9.99 3.71 -14.90
CA GLU A 39 10.23 3.34 -16.29
C GLU A 39 9.95 4.50 -17.26
N VAL A 40 8.80 5.17 -17.10
CA VAL A 40 8.37 6.23 -18.00
C VAL A 40 9.18 7.53 -17.82
N CYS A 41 9.58 7.83 -16.59
CA CYS A 41 10.23 9.10 -16.24
C CYS A 41 11.75 8.97 -16.02
N GLU A 42 12.30 7.77 -16.21
CA GLU A 42 13.72 7.44 -15.98
C GLU A 42 14.22 7.89 -14.60
N PHE A 43 13.39 7.75 -13.56
CA PHE A 43 13.67 8.19 -12.20
C PHE A 43 13.80 7.02 -11.23
N GLY A 44 14.78 7.11 -10.32
CA GLY A 44 14.95 6.16 -9.23
C GLY A 44 15.28 4.74 -9.68
N ASP A 45 15.19 3.80 -8.74
CA ASP A 45 15.45 2.38 -8.94
C ASP A 45 14.35 1.54 -8.25
N PRO A 46 13.42 0.95 -9.02
CA PRO A 46 12.34 0.11 -8.47
C PRO A 46 12.86 -1.10 -7.69
N GLN A 47 14.11 -1.53 -7.91
CA GLN A 47 14.70 -2.64 -7.16
C GLN A 47 14.93 -2.29 -5.68
N VAL A 48 15.06 -1.00 -5.34
CA VAL A 48 15.15 -0.56 -3.95
C VAL A 48 13.86 -0.89 -3.20
N LEU A 49 12.70 -0.50 -3.77
CA LEU A 49 11.40 -0.79 -3.17
C LEU A 49 11.11 -2.30 -3.16
N ASP A 50 11.42 -3.03 -4.24
CA ASP A 50 11.24 -4.48 -4.28
C ASP A 50 12.12 -5.20 -3.23
N THR A 51 13.36 -4.76 -3.05
CA THR A 51 14.25 -5.30 -2.01
C THR A 51 13.65 -5.10 -0.61
N VAL A 52 13.12 -3.92 -0.32
CA VAL A 52 12.47 -3.64 0.97
C VAL A 52 11.23 -4.51 1.15
N LEU A 53 10.38 -4.63 0.13
CA LEU A 53 9.21 -5.51 0.14
C LEU A 53 9.58 -6.97 0.38
N ASN A 54 10.60 -7.48 -0.32
CA ASN A 54 11.13 -8.82 -0.14
C ASN A 54 11.56 -9.10 1.30
N LEU A 55 12.29 -8.16 1.91
CA LEU A 55 12.76 -8.27 3.29
C LEU A 55 11.61 -8.18 4.29
N LEU A 56 10.63 -7.30 4.04
CA LEU A 56 9.43 -7.20 4.86
C LEU A 56 8.63 -8.51 4.83
N TRP A 57 8.38 -9.08 3.65
CA TRP A 57 7.76 -10.40 3.51
C TRP A 57 8.54 -11.49 4.21
N GLN A 58 9.86 -11.54 4.04
CA GLN A 58 10.72 -12.52 4.71
C GLN A 58 10.66 -12.39 6.23
N SER A 59 10.61 -11.17 6.74
CA SER A 59 10.54 -10.89 8.18
C SER A 59 9.28 -11.43 8.87
N MET A 60 8.25 -11.81 8.10
CA MET A 60 7.03 -12.42 8.64
C MET A 60 7.18 -13.90 8.98
N TYR A 61 8.19 -14.59 8.44
CA TYR A 61 8.42 -16.02 8.70
C TYR A 61 9.86 -16.36 9.12
N ASP A 62 10.79 -15.42 9.03
CA ASP A 62 12.16 -15.56 9.53
C ASP A 62 12.44 -14.61 10.69
N GLN A 63 12.25 -15.10 11.92
CA GLN A 63 12.51 -14.33 13.15
C GLN A 63 13.98 -13.96 13.35
N LYS A 64 14.92 -14.57 12.60
CA LYS A 64 16.35 -14.25 12.69
C LYS A 64 16.76 -13.13 11.75
N LEU A 65 15.89 -12.75 10.81
CA LEU A 65 16.18 -11.68 9.87
C LEU A 65 16.35 -10.35 10.62
N LYS A 66 17.50 -9.71 10.42
CA LYS A 66 17.77 -8.36 10.91
C LYS A 66 17.79 -7.41 9.72
N LEU A 67 16.89 -6.44 9.72
CA LEU A 67 16.88 -5.36 8.74
C LEU A 67 17.67 -4.18 9.30
N ASN A 68 18.60 -3.64 8.52
CA ASN A 68 19.16 -2.33 8.80
C ASN A 68 18.15 -1.28 8.33
N ILE A 69 17.20 -0.93 9.21
CA ILE A 69 16.09 -0.05 8.86
C ILE A 69 16.60 1.33 8.41
N ASP A 70 17.57 1.91 9.11
CA ASP A 70 18.11 3.24 8.78
C ASP A 70 18.68 3.29 7.35
N LEU A 71 19.41 2.23 6.94
CA LEU A 71 19.93 2.11 5.57
C LEU A 71 18.81 2.08 4.53
N TYR A 72 17.71 1.38 4.80
CA TYR A 72 16.62 1.28 3.84
C TYR A 72 15.74 2.54 3.83
N LEU A 73 15.59 3.23 4.96
CA LEU A 73 14.96 4.54 5.01
C LEU A 73 15.73 5.55 4.16
N GLU A 74 17.05 5.62 4.30
CA GLU A 74 17.90 6.49 3.46
C GLU A 74 17.78 6.14 1.97
N ARG A 75 17.76 4.86 1.62
CA ARG A 75 17.60 4.44 0.22
C ARG A 75 16.22 4.78 -0.35
N LEU A 76 15.16 4.60 0.44
CA LEU A 76 13.80 4.96 0.02
C LEU A 76 13.68 6.47 -0.17
N ASP A 77 14.27 7.28 0.71
CA ASP A 77 14.30 8.73 0.61
C ASP A 77 14.93 9.19 -0.71
N LEU A 78 16.11 8.66 -1.05
CA LEU A 78 16.79 8.93 -2.33
C LEU A 78 16.00 8.47 -3.57
N ASN A 79 15.03 7.57 -3.38
CA ASN A 79 14.18 7.02 -4.44
C ASN A 79 12.76 7.57 -4.40
N THR A 80 12.44 8.50 -3.50
CA THR A 80 11.12 9.13 -3.43
C THR A 80 11.12 10.33 -4.38
N PRO A 81 10.24 10.36 -5.40
CA PRO A 81 10.18 11.48 -6.32
C PRO A 81 9.51 12.70 -5.68
N GLU A 82 9.99 13.88 -6.03
CA GLU A 82 9.38 15.16 -5.66
C GLU A 82 8.37 15.59 -6.74
N PRO A 83 7.08 15.79 -6.42
CA PRO A 83 6.07 16.17 -7.41
C PRO A 83 6.38 17.43 -8.21
N SER A 84 7.16 18.37 -7.64
CA SER A 84 7.55 19.60 -8.34
C SER A 84 8.51 19.39 -9.51
N ASP A 85 9.16 18.22 -9.58
CA ASP A 85 10.19 17.92 -10.58
C ASP A 85 9.61 17.21 -11.82
N PHE A 86 8.30 16.90 -11.82
CA PHE A 86 7.64 16.12 -12.87
C PHE A 86 6.29 16.72 -13.27
N ASP A 87 6.05 16.81 -14.57
CA ASP A 87 4.77 17.29 -15.14
C ASP A 87 3.75 16.15 -15.35
N VAL A 88 4.07 14.92 -14.92
CA VAL A 88 3.20 13.75 -15.10
C VAL A 88 2.50 13.37 -13.80
N TYR A 89 1.22 13.02 -13.90
CA TYR A 89 0.44 12.60 -12.73
C TYR A 89 1.05 11.38 -12.01
N GLY A 90 1.74 10.49 -12.74
CA GLY A 90 2.35 9.27 -12.19
C GLY A 90 3.32 9.51 -11.02
N VAL A 91 3.81 10.74 -10.83
CA VAL A 91 4.67 11.10 -9.70
C VAL A 91 3.98 10.92 -8.34
N TYR A 92 2.68 11.25 -8.24
CA TYR A 92 1.92 11.14 -6.98
C TYR A 92 1.76 9.70 -6.50
N PRO A 93 1.24 8.74 -7.30
CA PRO A 93 1.10 7.36 -6.86
C PRO A 93 2.46 6.65 -6.69
N ALA A 94 3.52 7.12 -7.35
CA ALA A 94 4.88 6.64 -7.11
C ALA A 94 5.44 7.13 -5.76
N MET A 95 5.28 8.42 -5.46
CA MET A 95 5.61 9.00 -4.15
C MET A 95 4.85 8.28 -3.03
N ASP A 96 3.54 8.08 -3.19
CA ASP A 96 2.71 7.37 -2.20
C ASP A 96 3.22 5.94 -1.93
N ALA A 97 3.63 5.21 -2.97
CA ALA A 97 4.20 3.86 -2.82
C ALA A 97 5.50 3.86 -2.00
N ALA A 98 6.40 4.83 -2.23
CA ALA A 98 7.64 4.98 -1.48
C ALA A 98 7.37 5.43 -0.02
N VAL A 99 6.49 6.41 0.17
CA VAL A 99 6.10 6.93 1.49
C VAL A 99 5.40 5.87 2.33
N ALA A 100 4.58 5.00 1.73
CA ALA A 100 3.95 3.87 2.42
C ALA A 100 4.99 2.92 3.02
N LEU A 101 6.03 2.58 2.25
CA LEU A 101 7.13 1.72 2.73
C LEU A 101 7.98 2.42 3.80
N THR A 102 8.31 3.69 3.62
CA THR A 102 9.02 4.51 4.61
C THR A 102 8.26 4.58 5.93
N SER A 103 6.95 4.79 5.86
CA SER A 103 6.05 4.82 7.01
C SER A 103 5.99 3.46 7.71
N LEU A 104 5.90 2.36 6.96
CA LEU A 104 5.92 1.01 7.52
C LEU A 104 7.25 0.67 8.23
N LEU A 105 8.38 1.01 7.62
CA LEU A 105 9.69 0.80 8.25
C LEU A 105 9.85 1.62 9.53
N SER A 106 9.41 2.88 9.51
CA SER A 106 9.42 3.77 10.69
C SER A 106 8.51 3.24 11.80
N ALA A 107 7.33 2.73 11.45
CA ALA A 107 6.40 2.10 12.39
C ALA A 107 7.02 0.85 13.05
N ILE A 108 7.71 0.02 12.27
CA ILE A 108 8.41 -1.18 12.76
C ILE A 108 9.56 -0.78 13.72
N GLN A 109 10.31 0.26 13.39
CA GLN A 109 11.43 0.74 14.19
C GLN A 109 10.97 1.35 15.53
N SER A 110 9.95 2.21 15.48
CA SER A 110 9.41 2.94 16.62
C SER A 110 8.40 2.13 17.45
N LYS A 111 7.88 1.03 16.90
CA LYS A 111 6.77 0.22 17.43
C LYS A 111 5.47 1.03 17.58
N VAL A 112 5.25 2.01 16.72
CA VAL A 112 4.03 2.82 16.69
C VAL A 112 3.03 2.20 15.72
N GLU A 113 1.98 1.58 16.27
CA GLU A 113 0.99 0.83 15.47
C GLU A 113 0.00 1.72 14.71
N ASP A 114 -0.18 2.97 15.12
CA ASP A 114 -1.13 3.90 14.48
C ASP A 114 -0.72 4.20 13.02
N ASP A 115 0.58 4.14 12.70
CA ASP A 115 1.12 4.37 11.36
C ASP A 115 0.64 3.30 10.36
N ILE A 116 0.27 2.10 10.82
CA ILE A 116 -0.28 1.05 9.97
C ILE A 116 -1.69 1.42 9.48
N THR A 117 -2.47 2.10 10.32
CA THR A 117 -3.79 2.63 9.90
C THR A 117 -3.62 3.72 8.84
N ASN A 118 -2.53 4.49 8.91
CA ASN A 118 -2.26 5.54 7.93
C ASN A 118 -1.91 4.97 6.56
N ILE A 119 -1.27 3.80 6.48
CA ILE A 119 -1.02 3.11 5.19
C ILE A 119 -2.33 2.69 4.51
N SER A 120 -3.32 2.20 5.27
CA SER A 120 -4.66 1.90 4.76
C SER A 120 -5.34 3.15 4.15
N LYS A 121 -5.24 4.28 4.84
CA LYS A 121 -5.78 5.56 4.36
C LYS A 121 -5.04 6.08 3.15
N LEU A 122 -3.71 5.99 3.14
CA LEU A 122 -2.87 6.40 2.01
C LEU A 122 -3.25 5.62 0.76
N SER A 123 -3.42 4.30 0.87
CA SER A 123 -3.89 3.45 -0.24
C SER A 123 -5.19 3.95 -0.86
N SER A 124 -6.19 4.26 -0.02
CA SER A 124 -7.47 4.80 -0.49
C SER A 124 -7.37 6.24 -1.00
N ALA A 125 -6.51 7.07 -0.40
CA ALA A 125 -6.28 8.44 -0.81
C ALA A 125 -5.65 8.49 -2.21
N THR A 126 -4.68 7.62 -2.52
CA THR A 126 -4.12 7.49 -3.87
C THR A 126 -5.22 7.21 -4.90
N VAL A 127 -6.20 6.35 -4.56
CA VAL A 127 -7.33 6.05 -5.45
C VAL A 127 -8.28 7.23 -5.59
N ALA A 128 -8.62 7.91 -4.50
CA ALA A 128 -9.47 9.10 -4.52
C ALA A 128 -8.83 10.21 -5.38
N ASN A 129 -7.55 10.50 -5.15
CA ASN A 129 -6.80 11.50 -5.89
C ASN A 129 -6.67 11.13 -7.38
N TYR A 130 -6.59 9.84 -7.71
CA TYR A 130 -6.54 9.38 -9.10
C TYR A 130 -7.88 9.62 -9.79
N ILE A 131 -9.00 9.26 -9.13
CA ILE A 131 -10.34 9.52 -9.66
C ILE A 131 -10.53 11.02 -9.90
N GLU A 132 -10.23 11.85 -8.89
CA GLU A 132 -10.32 13.31 -8.98
C GLU A 132 -9.49 13.86 -10.14
N ALA A 133 -8.24 13.41 -10.30
CA ALA A 133 -7.36 13.87 -11.37
C ALA A 133 -7.81 13.43 -12.78
N THR A 134 -8.66 12.42 -12.88
CA THR A 134 -9.23 11.96 -14.16
C THR A 134 -10.56 12.61 -14.52
N LEU A 135 -11.12 13.45 -13.63
CA LEU A 135 -12.35 14.19 -13.93
C LEU A 135 -12.10 15.25 -15.00
N GLU A 136 -12.99 15.31 -15.98
CA GLU A 136 -12.97 16.32 -17.05
C GLU A 136 -13.64 17.64 -16.63
N GLU A 137 -14.55 17.59 -15.66
CA GLU A 137 -15.35 18.72 -15.19
C GLU A 137 -15.20 18.91 -13.67
N GLU A 138 -15.11 20.17 -13.24
CA GLU A 138 -15.10 20.52 -11.81
C GLU A 138 -16.46 20.20 -11.18
N MET A 139 -16.43 19.54 -10.03
CA MET A 139 -17.60 19.23 -9.21
C MET A 139 -17.51 20.03 -7.91
N ASP A 140 -18.66 20.30 -7.28
CA ASP A 140 -18.63 20.75 -5.89
C ASP A 140 -18.17 19.60 -4.96
N GLU A 141 -17.77 19.96 -3.74
CA GLU A 141 -17.16 19.01 -2.79
C GLU A 141 -18.07 17.83 -2.45
N GLU A 142 -19.38 18.08 -2.28
CA GLU A 142 -20.35 17.03 -1.93
C GLU A 142 -20.57 16.06 -3.10
N ALA A 143 -20.70 16.59 -4.32
CA ALA A 143 -20.85 15.78 -5.52
C ALA A 143 -19.55 15.01 -5.85
N LEU A 144 -18.37 15.61 -5.61
CA LEU A 144 -17.07 14.96 -5.80
C LEU A 144 -16.92 13.77 -4.85
N ASP A 145 -17.23 13.96 -3.57
CA ASP A 145 -17.21 12.88 -2.59
C ASP A 145 -18.14 11.74 -3.05
N ASP A 146 -19.41 12.03 -3.36
CA ASP A 146 -20.34 11.01 -3.83
C ASP A 146 -19.84 10.30 -5.10
N HIS A 147 -19.22 11.04 -6.03
CA HIS A 147 -18.63 10.46 -7.23
C HIS A 147 -17.48 9.50 -6.89
N ILE A 148 -16.48 9.95 -6.13
CA ILE A 148 -15.34 9.13 -5.69
C ILE A 148 -15.83 7.89 -4.95
N PHE A 149 -16.77 8.06 -4.01
CA PHE A 149 -17.28 6.96 -3.21
C PHE A 149 -17.96 5.89 -4.06
N ASN A 150 -18.63 6.26 -5.15
CA ASN A 150 -19.35 5.34 -6.03
C ASN A 150 -18.54 4.85 -7.24
N HIS A 151 -17.34 5.39 -7.48
CA HIS A 151 -16.47 4.98 -8.57
C HIS A 151 -16.00 3.52 -8.43
N GLU A 152 -15.94 2.79 -9.56
CA GLU A 152 -15.61 1.35 -9.60
C GLU A 152 -14.28 1.04 -8.90
N VAL A 153 -13.22 1.76 -9.25
CA VAL A 153 -11.87 1.57 -8.66
C VAL A 153 -11.87 1.80 -7.14
N MET A 154 -12.67 2.75 -6.63
CA MET A 154 -12.80 2.98 -5.18
C MET A 154 -13.58 1.87 -4.50
N GLN A 155 -14.61 1.31 -5.16
CA GLN A 155 -15.34 0.15 -4.66
C GLN A 155 -14.44 -1.10 -4.63
N GLU A 156 -13.61 -1.30 -5.65
CA GLU A 156 -12.61 -2.37 -5.67
C GLU A 156 -11.58 -2.20 -4.55
N GLU A 157 -11.07 -1.00 -4.32
CA GLU A 157 -10.15 -0.70 -3.22
C GLU A 157 -10.76 -1.04 -1.85
N LYS A 158 -12.01 -0.60 -1.61
CA LYS A 158 -12.73 -0.90 -0.37
C LYS A 158 -12.97 -2.40 -0.21
N ALA A 159 -13.38 -3.08 -1.28
CA ALA A 159 -13.63 -4.51 -1.26
C ALA A 159 -12.35 -5.29 -0.97
N LEU A 160 -11.24 -4.94 -1.61
CA LEU A 160 -9.95 -5.58 -1.39
C LEU A 160 -9.49 -5.38 0.06
N GLN A 161 -9.43 -4.13 0.55
CA GLN A 161 -9.00 -3.89 1.93
C GLN A 161 -9.89 -4.63 2.94
N ALA A 162 -11.20 -4.70 2.70
CA ALA A 162 -12.12 -5.46 3.53
C ALA A 162 -11.84 -6.97 3.49
N SER A 163 -11.64 -7.55 2.31
CA SER A 163 -11.31 -8.98 2.15
C SER A 163 -9.95 -9.33 2.75
N LEU A 164 -8.94 -8.45 2.58
CA LEU A 164 -7.62 -8.59 3.17
C LEU A 164 -7.68 -8.55 4.71
N LEU A 165 -8.49 -7.65 5.26
CA LEU A 165 -8.72 -7.59 6.71
C LEU A 165 -9.42 -8.87 7.19
N GLU A 166 -10.46 -9.32 6.49
CA GLU A 166 -11.21 -10.53 6.85
C GLU A 166 -10.34 -11.78 6.86
N ILE A 167 -9.56 -12.02 5.80
CA ILE A 167 -8.69 -13.19 5.74
C ILE A 167 -7.60 -13.16 6.82
N ILE A 168 -7.09 -11.98 7.20
CA ILE A 168 -6.10 -11.84 8.28
C ILE A 168 -6.75 -12.06 9.66
N GLU A 169 -7.95 -11.55 9.90
CA GLU A 169 -8.71 -11.77 11.15
C GLU A 169 -9.05 -13.25 11.36
N GLU A 170 -9.40 -13.97 10.29
CA GLU A 170 -9.70 -15.40 10.33
C GLU A 170 -8.45 -16.28 10.59
N ASN A 171 -7.25 -15.69 10.51
CA ASN A 171 -5.97 -16.35 10.75
C ASN A 171 -5.27 -15.75 12.00
N PRO A 172 -5.68 -16.14 13.22
CA PRO A 172 -5.12 -15.58 14.46
C PRO A 172 -3.64 -15.91 14.67
N LYS A 173 -3.10 -16.91 13.97
CA LYS A 173 -1.67 -17.21 13.92
C LYS A 173 -1.17 -17.02 12.51
N ILE A 174 -0.31 -16.03 12.30
CA ILE A 174 0.32 -15.78 11.00
C ILE A 174 1.36 -16.87 10.74
N THR A 175 1.02 -17.83 9.89
CA THR A 175 1.94 -18.92 9.50
C THR A 175 2.75 -18.56 8.26
N ALA A 176 3.93 -19.16 8.10
CA ALA A 176 4.77 -18.93 6.93
C ALA A 176 4.06 -19.30 5.61
N ASP A 177 3.27 -20.37 5.61
CA ASP A 177 2.54 -20.82 4.42
C ASP A 177 1.43 -19.84 4.06
N PHE A 178 0.70 -19.31 5.05
CA PHE A 178 -0.30 -18.27 4.84
C PHE A 178 0.31 -17.01 4.24
N VAL A 179 1.41 -16.52 4.81
CA VAL A 179 2.12 -15.33 4.30
C VAL A 179 2.57 -15.53 2.87
N LYS A 180 3.17 -16.68 2.54
CA LYS A 180 3.65 -16.97 1.18
C LYS A 180 2.50 -17.10 0.19
N ALA A 181 1.37 -17.69 0.59
CA ALA A 181 0.19 -17.79 -0.25
C ALA A 181 -0.40 -16.40 -0.55
N LEU A 182 -0.61 -15.58 0.48
CA LEU A 182 -1.11 -14.20 0.33
C LEU A 182 -0.19 -13.35 -0.56
N ARG A 183 1.13 -13.42 -0.31
CA ARG A 183 2.12 -12.74 -1.16
C ARG A 183 2.01 -13.18 -2.61
N LYS A 184 1.93 -14.50 -2.85
CA LYS A 184 1.85 -15.05 -4.20
C LYS A 184 0.61 -14.55 -4.92
N GLU A 185 -0.55 -14.53 -4.26
CA GLU A 185 -1.80 -14.02 -4.84
C GLU A 185 -1.68 -12.55 -5.24
N LEU A 186 -1.12 -11.70 -4.36
CA LEU A 186 -0.93 -10.27 -4.65
C LEU A 186 0.05 -10.03 -5.81
N VAL A 187 1.18 -10.74 -5.81
CA VAL A 187 2.18 -10.61 -6.89
C VAL A 187 1.65 -11.16 -8.21
N GLN A 188 0.87 -12.26 -8.19
CA GLN A 188 0.25 -12.82 -9.39
C GLN A 188 -0.87 -11.95 -9.95
N ALA A 189 -1.62 -11.26 -9.07
CA ALA A 189 -2.59 -10.26 -9.51
C ALA A 189 -1.89 -9.14 -10.28
N GLY A 190 -0.74 -8.65 -9.78
CA GLY A 190 0.13 -7.73 -10.52
C GLY A 190 -0.54 -6.41 -10.93
N VAL A 191 -1.60 -6.02 -10.21
CA VAL A 191 -2.42 -4.82 -10.48
C VAL A 191 -2.44 -3.95 -9.22
N SER A 192 -2.19 -2.66 -9.38
CA SER A 192 -2.11 -1.71 -8.28
C SER A 192 -3.46 -1.25 -7.74
N ASN A 193 -3.43 -0.38 -6.73
CA ASN A 193 -4.61 0.31 -6.19
C ASN A 193 -5.34 1.19 -7.21
N ILE A 194 -4.64 1.67 -8.24
CA ILE A 194 -5.20 2.48 -9.32
C ILE A 194 -5.22 1.74 -10.67
N GLY A 195 -5.14 0.40 -10.65
CA GLY A 195 -5.29 -0.42 -11.86
C GLY A 195 -4.04 -0.56 -12.73
N ILE A 196 -2.87 -0.12 -12.26
CA ILE A 196 -1.61 -0.23 -13.03
C ILE A 196 -1.08 -1.66 -12.97
N SER A 197 -0.75 -2.21 -14.14
CA SER A 197 -0.03 -3.47 -14.28
C SER A 197 1.17 -3.27 -15.21
N VAL A 198 2.36 -3.55 -14.69
CA VAL A 198 3.58 -3.67 -15.50
C VAL A 198 3.73 -5.13 -15.87
N GLY A 199 3.69 -5.42 -17.18
CA GLY A 199 3.69 -6.79 -17.70
C GLY A 199 4.87 -7.62 -17.14
N ALA A 200 4.58 -8.88 -16.81
CA ALA A 200 5.59 -9.84 -16.36
C ALA A 200 6.54 -10.27 -17.49
#